data_AF-A0A6G6TH89-F1
#
_entry.id   AF-A0A6G6TH89-F1
#
_cell.length_a   1.000
_cell.length_b   1.000
_cell.length_c   1.000
_cell.angle_alpha   90.00
_cell.angle_beta   90.00
_cell.angle_gamma   90.00
#
_symmetry.space_group_name_H-M   'P 1'
#
loop_
_entity.id
_entity.type
_entity.pdbx_description
1 polymer ?
#
loop_
_entity_poly.entity_id
_entity_poly.type
_entity_poly.pdbx_seq_one_letter_code
_entity_poly.pdbx_strand_id
1 'polypeptide(L)'
;MTVLTVYLCGTGSNSFDNNNPTFWQGELVSTLAQNNQGREFAQWFIVDGPGSGNLQEDDLWVESPNYSDIKGSLFGSGWEENVNHALCLMKGNFDWQREKLTEEQYNQLKKAGIPIEDVKVTGSFLWRKYDYGDRQVTQQQLQQQIIRIFRKDGIIPTQVNLVGWSRGGITCHMLANAMLADPQLKDIPVNIFAIDPVPGPLNFQPEKVTLGKNVKEYVGFYAKDERSKGFTCVIPTVAADTKMHIFPISGRHATLVGNASIDGSEGENALYAPSIVVRHFAEVCLTRWGCDLANKLALTDAQITGYHTDIANDADKYTAMRRKTYSIHESTGKDERKVSLGKEGKAFSEIVGVQYNPSVGLTADYLSNQQLYDVIK
;
A
#
# COMPACT_ATOMS: atom_id res chain seq x y z
N MET A 1 -0.58 25.21 -2.28
CA MET A 1 -1.24 24.07 -1.62
C MET A 1 -0.40 22.84 -1.85
N THR A 2 -0.11 22.06 -0.80
CA THR A 2 0.74 20.87 -0.90
C THR A 2 -0.14 19.62 -0.86
N VAL A 3 -0.21 18.89 -1.98
CA VAL A 3 -0.78 17.54 -2.03
C VAL A 3 0.33 16.55 -1.72
N LEU A 4 0.09 15.66 -0.76
CA LEU A 4 1.02 14.60 -0.37
C LEU A 4 0.44 13.23 -0.72
N THR A 5 1.16 12.41 -1.48
CA THR A 5 0.76 11.04 -1.79
C THR A 5 1.63 10.03 -1.04
N VAL A 6 1.01 9.11 -0.31
CA VAL A 6 1.72 8.05 0.43
C VAL A 6 1.42 6.70 -0.22
N TYR A 7 2.48 5.98 -0.58
CA TYR A 7 2.41 4.65 -1.17
C TYR A 7 2.77 3.60 -0.11
N LEU A 8 1.89 2.61 0.08
CA LEU A 8 1.97 1.63 1.17
C LEU A 8 2.00 0.22 0.60
N CYS A 9 3.18 -0.40 0.62
CA CYS A 9 3.39 -1.71 0.01
C CYS A 9 2.67 -2.84 0.77
N GLY A 10 2.34 -3.91 0.04
CA GLY A 10 1.72 -5.11 0.60
C GLY A 10 2.69 -5.96 1.41
N THR A 11 2.17 -6.98 2.10
CA THR A 11 2.99 -7.90 2.92
C THR A 11 4.14 -8.50 2.11
N GLY A 12 5.36 -8.40 2.61
CA GLY A 12 6.54 -8.93 1.92
C GLY A 12 7.01 -8.11 0.71
N SER A 13 6.29 -7.04 0.35
CA SER A 13 6.67 -6.13 -0.74
C SER A 13 7.35 -4.86 -0.23
N ASN A 14 8.19 -4.28 -1.07
CA ASN A 14 9.01 -3.10 -0.74
C ASN A 14 9.07 -2.11 -1.91
N SER A 15 9.70 -0.96 -1.68
CA SER A 15 9.83 0.13 -2.66
C SER A 15 10.58 -0.24 -3.94
N PHE A 16 11.37 -1.32 -3.93
CA PHE A 16 12.16 -1.80 -5.07
C PHE A 16 11.48 -2.91 -5.88
N ASP A 17 10.24 -3.28 -5.55
CA ASP A 17 9.49 -4.33 -6.26
C ASP A 17 8.95 -3.89 -7.64
N ASN A 18 9.25 -2.66 -8.06
CA ASN A 18 8.96 -2.16 -9.41
C ASN A 18 9.69 -2.96 -10.51
N ASN A 19 10.74 -3.70 -10.14
CA ASN A 19 11.48 -4.61 -11.03
C ASN A 19 11.37 -6.09 -10.60
N ASN A 20 10.49 -6.43 -9.64
CA ASN A 20 10.38 -7.79 -9.14
C ASN A 20 9.77 -8.71 -10.22
N PRO A 21 10.44 -9.80 -10.62
CA PRO A 21 10.02 -10.64 -11.74
C PRO A 21 8.71 -11.41 -11.48
N THR A 22 8.27 -11.50 -10.23
CA THR A 22 6.96 -12.06 -9.87
C THR A 22 5.82 -11.23 -10.44
N PHE A 23 6.05 -9.92 -10.61
CA PHE A 23 5.10 -8.99 -11.19
C PHE A 23 5.57 -8.58 -12.58
N TRP A 24 4.80 -8.93 -13.60
CA TRP A 24 5.26 -8.82 -15.00
C TRP A 24 5.60 -7.38 -15.44
N GLN A 25 5.08 -6.38 -14.72
CA GLN A 25 5.33 -4.94 -14.91
C GLN A 25 5.75 -4.24 -13.61
N GLY A 26 6.33 -4.98 -12.67
CA GLY A 26 6.57 -4.51 -11.30
C GLY A 26 5.32 -4.52 -10.44
N GLU A 27 5.50 -4.56 -9.12
CA GLU A 27 4.39 -4.49 -8.17
C GLU A 27 3.73 -3.11 -8.28
N LEU A 28 2.39 -3.09 -8.35
CA LEU A 28 1.66 -1.87 -8.72
C LEU A 28 1.94 -0.66 -7.80
N VAL A 29 1.96 -0.83 -6.48
CA VAL A 29 2.17 0.31 -5.56
C VAL A 29 3.58 0.89 -5.72
N SER A 30 4.60 0.04 -5.79
CA SER A 30 5.99 0.45 -6.03
C SER A 30 6.19 1.12 -7.39
N THR A 31 5.56 0.59 -8.45
CA THR A 31 5.57 1.18 -9.79
C THR A 31 4.88 2.56 -9.82
N LEU A 32 3.76 2.74 -9.12
CA LEU A 32 3.08 4.04 -9.01
C LEU A 32 3.96 5.07 -8.28
N ALA A 33 4.67 4.65 -7.23
CA ALA A 33 5.60 5.52 -6.51
C ALA A 33 6.78 5.96 -7.40
N GLN A 34 7.40 5.02 -8.12
CA GLN A 34 8.49 5.31 -9.05
C GLN A 34 8.07 6.28 -10.16
N ASN A 35 6.82 6.20 -10.60
CA ASN A 35 6.29 7.08 -11.63
C ASN A 35 5.92 8.48 -11.12
N ASN A 36 5.94 8.73 -9.81
CA ASN A 36 5.63 10.04 -9.24
C ASN A 36 6.72 11.06 -9.60
N GLN A 37 6.30 12.20 -10.18
CA GLN A 37 7.21 13.26 -10.62
C GLN A 37 7.49 14.30 -9.54
N GLY A 38 6.78 14.23 -8.41
CA GLY A 38 6.99 15.09 -7.26
C GLY A 38 8.33 14.84 -6.58
N ARG A 39 8.68 15.72 -5.66
CA ARG A 39 9.85 15.54 -4.78
C ARG A 39 9.50 14.55 -3.67
N GLU A 40 10.23 13.43 -3.61
CA GLU A 40 10.13 12.47 -2.50
C GLU A 40 10.32 13.18 -1.15
N PHE A 41 9.66 12.68 -0.11
CA PHE A 41 9.46 13.23 1.22
C PHE A 41 8.64 14.53 1.28
N ALA A 42 8.73 15.40 0.27
CA ALA A 42 7.97 16.65 0.24
C ALA A 42 6.55 16.49 -0.34
N GLN A 43 6.38 15.75 -1.43
CA GLN A 43 5.11 15.60 -2.16
C GLN A 43 4.67 14.15 -2.24
N TRP A 44 5.57 13.20 -2.04
CA TRP A 44 5.23 11.81 -1.90
C TRP A 44 6.28 11.05 -1.10
N PHE A 45 5.94 9.88 -0.58
CA PHE A 45 6.90 8.89 -0.11
C PHE A 45 6.28 7.51 -0.16
N ILE A 46 7.14 6.49 -0.14
CA ILE A 46 6.75 5.08 -0.12
C ILE A 46 7.20 4.45 1.19
N VAL A 47 6.34 3.58 1.74
CA VAL A 47 6.60 2.83 2.96
C VAL A 47 6.52 1.34 2.65
N ASP A 48 7.59 0.64 2.96
CA ASP A 48 7.70 -0.81 2.82
C ASP A 48 6.60 -1.56 3.59
N GLY A 49 6.18 -2.68 3.03
CA GLY A 49 5.12 -3.49 3.60
C GLY A 49 5.60 -4.31 4.80
N PRO A 50 4.71 -4.65 5.74
CA PRO A 50 5.06 -5.49 6.87
C PRO A 50 5.70 -6.81 6.43
N GLY A 51 6.81 -7.18 7.06
CA GLY A 51 7.52 -8.43 6.78
C GLY A 51 8.36 -8.45 5.50
N SER A 52 8.61 -7.31 4.86
CA SER A 52 9.53 -7.19 3.70
C SER A 52 11.02 -7.28 4.07
N GLY A 53 11.34 -7.34 5.36
CA GLY A 53 12.70 -7.14 5.87
C GLY A 53 13.06 -5.67 6.11
N ASN A 54 12.14 -4.74 5.81
CA ASN A 54 12.24 -3.30 6.02
C ASN A 54 13.57 -2.71 5.53
N LEU A 55 13.79 -2.74 4.21
CA LEU A 55 15.01 -2.22 3.59
C LEU A 55 15.17 -0.69 3.77
N GLN A 56 14.11 -0.02 4.22
CA GLN A 56 14.04 1.39 4.60
C GLN A 56 14.28 1.64 6.10
N GLU A 57 14.83 0.70 6.87
CA GLU A 57 15.07 0.86 8.32
C GLU A 57 15.91 2.11 8.67
N ASP A 58 16.79 2.52 7.76
CA ASP A 58 17.62 3.70 7.87
C ASP A 58 16.84 5.02 7.67
N ASP A 59 15.70 4.95 6.98
CA ASP A 59 14.84 6.09 6.63
C ASP A 59 13.70 6.30 7.63
N LEU A 60 13.46 5.38 8.56
CA LEU A 60 12.39 5.50 9.55
C LEU A 60 12.61 6.65 10.53
N TRP A 61 11.54 7.38 10.86
CA TRP A 61 11.55 8.51 11.81
C TRP A 61 11.17 8.09 13.23
N VAL A 62 11.09 6.79 13.44
CA VAL A 62 10.73 6.12 14.69
C VAL A 62 11.66 4.95 14.93
N GLU A 63 11.91 4.63 16.20
CA GLU A 63 12.70 3.45 16.56
C GLU A 63 11.93 2.19 16.17
N SER A 64 12.53 1.35 15.31
CA SER A 64 11.99 0.04 14.95
C SER A 64 12.80 -1.05 15.65
N PRO A 65 12.17 -2.01 16.34
CA PRO A 65 12.80 -3.28 16.69
C PRO A 65 13.32 -3.98 15.43
N ASN A 66 14.45 -4.70 15.53
CA ASN A 66 14.90 -5.61 14.48
C ASN A 66 13.89 -6.76 14.33
N TYR A 67 13.02 -6.70 13.32
CA TYR A 67 12.03 -7.73 13.04
C TYR A 67 12.59 -8.84 12.13
N SER A 68 13.69 -9.50 12.54
CA SER A 68 14.21 -10.68 11.84
C SER A 68 13.34 -11.94 12.04
N ASP A 69 12.31 -11.86 12.88
CA ASP A 69 11.51 -13.03 13.27
C ASP A 69 10.28 -13.21 12.38
N ILE A 70 10.25 -14.35 11.68
CA ILE A 70 9.12 -14.93 10.92
C ILE A 70 7.81 -14.95 11.73
N LYS A 71 7.88 -14.91 13.07
CA LYS A 71 6.70 -14.82 13.94
C LYS A 71 6.07 -13.42 13.98
N GLY A 72 6.82 -12.34 13.79
CA GLY A 72 6.30 -10.96 13.81
C GLY A 72 5.47 -10.63 12.56
N SER A 73 5.94 -11.07 11.38
CA SER A 73 5.28 -10.81 10.10
C SER A 73 3.88 -11.41 10.01
N LEU A 74 3.60 -12.52 10.70
CA LEU A 74 2.27 -13.12 10.69
C LEU A 74 1.23 -12.33 11.51
N PHE A 75 1.65 -11.63 12.56
CA PHE A 75 0.78 -10.92 13.51
C PHE A 75 0.70 -9.40 13.33
N GLY A 76 1.39 -8.83 12.34
CA GLY A 76 1.25 -7.40 12.00
C GLY A 76 2.27 -6.47 12.66
N SER A 77 3.44 -6.98 13.08
CA SER A 77 4.55 -6.13 13.49
C SER A 77 4.99 -5.21 12.34
N GLY A 78 5.23 -3.93 12.62
CA GLY A 78 5.64 -2.93 11.64
C GLY A 78 4.54 -1.95 11.22
N TRP A 79 3.25 -2.23 11.48
CA TRP A 79 2.18 -1.30 11.09
C TRP A 79 2.17 -0.01 11.90
N GLU A 80 2.34 -0.11 13.21
CA GLU A 80 2.33 1.05 14.08
C GLU A 80 3.54 1.93 13.79
N GLU A 81 4.68 1.31 13.55
CA GLU A 81 5.92 1.96 13.12
C GLU A 81 5.73 2.67 11.78
N ASN A 82 5.14 2.00 10.78
CA ASN A 82 4.83 2.58 9.47
C ASN A 82 3.86 3.77 9.58
N VAL A 83 2.82 3.66 10.40
CA VAL A 83 1.86 4.75 10.64
C VAL A 83 2.55 5.93 11.32
N ASN A 84 3.32 5.68 12.37
CA ASN A 84 4.01 6.74 13.10
C ASN A 84 5.08 7.42 12.23
N HIS A 85 5.86 6.64 11.47
CA HIS A 85 6.80 7.18 10.49
C HIS A 85 6.11 8.10 9.48
N ALA A 86 4.97 7.67 8.91
CA ALA A 86 4.21 8.48 7.98
C ALA A 86 3.68 9.77 8.62
N LEU A 87 3.18 9.72 9.87
CA LEU A 87 2.74 10.91 10.61
C LEU A 87 3.88 11.91 10.84
N CYS A 88 5.07 11.40 11.18
CA CYS A 88 6.28 12.20 11.36
C CYS A 88 6.69 12.91 10.05
N LEU A 89 6.69 12.20 8.91
CA LEU A 89 6.94 12.79 7.58
C LEU A 89 5.87 13.80 7.16
N MET A 90 4.59 13.55 7.49
CA MET A 90 3.51 14.51 7.24
C MET A 90 3.71 15.81 8.03
N LYS A 91 4.14 15.69 9.29
CA LYS A 91 4.41 16.83 10.17
C LYS A 91 5.77 17.50 9.92
N GLY A 92 6.66 16.87 9.16
CA GLY A 92 8.02 17.36 8.92
C GLY A 92 8.87 17.47 10.18
N ASN A 93 8.50 16.73 11.24
CA ASN A 93 9.31 16.58 12.44
C ASN A 93 9.52 15.11 12.82
N PHE A 94 10.75 14.74 13.17
CA PHE A 94 11.10 13.42 13.70
C PHE A 94 11.27 13.50 15.22
N ASP A 95 10.86 12.44 15.90
CA ASP A 95 11.08 12.27 17.34
C ASP A 95 12.25 11.32 17.62
N TRP A 96 12.74 10.63 16.59
CA TRP A 96 13.88 9.71 16.64
C TRP A 96 14.72 9.83 15.35
N GLN A 97 16.03 9.63 15.46
CA GLN A 97 16.95 9.59 14.33
C GLN A 97 18.03 8.53 14.53
N ARG A 98 18.52 7.94 13.43
CA ARG A 98 19.62 6.96 13.49
C ARG A 98 20.96 7.67 13.50
N GLU A 99 21.54 7.79 14.69
CA GLU A 99 22.78 8.56 14.88
C GLU A 99 24.05 7.77 14.54
N LYS A 100 24.00 6.43 14.46
CA LYS A 100 25.18 5.59 14.23
C LYS A 100 25.43 5.28 12.76
N LEU A 101 26.71 5.21 12.38
CA LEU A 101 27.14 4.75 11.06
C LEU A 101 26.97 3.23 10.94
N THR A 102 26.61 2.77 9.74
CA THR A 102 26.77 1.36 9.38
C THR A 102 28.22 1.07 8.99
N GLU A 103 28.62 -0.21 9.02
CA GLU A 103 29.95 -0.62 8.56
C GLU A 103 30.24 -0.17 7.12
N GLU A 104 29.25 -0.30 6.23
CA GLU A 104 29.39 0.11 4.84
C GLU A 104 29.62 1.61 4.71
N GLN A 105 28.84 2.44 5.42
CA GLN A 105 29.01 3.88 5.44
C GLN A 105 30.39 4.28 5.98
N TYR A 106 30.82 3.67 7.08
CA TYR A 106 32.14 3.89 7.66
C TYR A 106 33.26 3.60 6.65
N ASN A 107 33.18 2.45 5.96
CA ASN A 107 34.16 2.05 4.96
C ASN A 107 34.18 2.99 3.75
N GLN A 108 33.01 3.47 3.30
CA GLN A 108 32.90 4.46 2.23
C GLN A 108 33.55 5.80 2.64
N LEU A 109 33.29 6.28 3.86
CA LEU A 109 33.86 7.52 4.39
C LEU A 109 35.39 7.42 4.54
N LYS A 110 35.92 6.31 5.08
CA LYS A 110 37.37 6.06 5.13
C LYS A 110 37.99 6.03 3.73
N LYS A 111 37.34 5.35 2.77
CA LYS A 111 37.81 5.29 1.37
C LYS A 111 37.82 6.67 0.70
N ALA A 112 36.90 7.55 1.06
CA ALA A 112 36.83 8.92 0.58
C ALA A 112 37.84 9.87 1.27
N GLY A 113 38.62 9.39 2.24
CA GLY A 113 39.61 10.20 2.96
C GLY A 113 39.01 11.16 3.98
N ILE A 114 37.75 10.94 4.39
CA ILE A 114 37.08 11.79 5.38
C ILE A 114 37.61 11.42 6.78
N PRO A 115 38.07 12.40 7.58
CA PRO A 115 38.59 12.15 8.92
C PRO A 115 37.46 11.74 9.87
N ILE A 116 37.41 10.45 10.21
CA ILE A 116 36.46 9.85 11.16
C ILE A 116 37.21 9.01 12.21
N GLU A 117 36.65 8.93 13.43
CA GLU A 117 37.17 8.10 14.52
C GLU A 117 37.30 6.64 14.10
N ASP A 118 38.25 5.90 14.67
CA ASP A 118 38.39 4.48 14.39
C ASP A 118 37.32 3.65 15.11
N VAL A 119 36.93 2.52 14.51
CA VAL A 119 35.90 1.62 15.03
C VAL A 119 36.21 1.21 16.47
N LYS A 120 35.27 1.47 17.38
CA LYS A 120 35.37 1.02 18.77
C LYS A 120 34.82 -0.39 18.88
N VAL A 121 35.67 -1.33 19.25
CA VAL A 121 35.29 -2.74 19.46
C VAL A 121 35.09 -3.01 20.94
N THR A 122 33.92 -3.51 21.32
CA THR A 122 33.60 -3.90 22.70
C THR A 122 33.10 -5.33 22.77
N GLY A 123 33.20 -5.97 23.94
CA GLY A 123 32.73 -7.35 24.17
C GLY A 123 33.81 -8.43 24.12
N SER A 124 33.40 -9.68 24.29
CA SER A 124 34.31 -10.84 24.32
C SER A 124 34.57 -11.37 22.92
N PHE A 125 35.53 -12.29 22.77
CA PHE A 125 35.87 -12.90 21.48
C PHE A 125 34.66 -13.54 20.76
N LEU A 126 33.71 -14.09 21.52
CA LEU A 126 32.49 -14.72 21.01
C LEU A 126 31.35 -13.71 20.73
N TRP A 127 31.45 -12.49 21.24
CA TRP A 127 30.40 -11.46 21.15
C TRP A 127 31.02 -10.08 21.03
N ARG A 128 31.59 -9.80 19.85
CA ARG A 128 32.11 -8.47 19.51
C ARG A 128 30.98 -7.56 19.04
N LYS A 129 30.92 -6.36 19.60
CA LYS A 129 30.12 -5.24 19.10
C LYS A 129 31.06 -4.21 18.50
N TYR A 130 30.71 -3.73 17.33
CA TYR A 130 31.44 -2.71 16.58
C TYR A 130 30.63 -1.42 16.61
N ASP A 131 31.22 -0.34 17.12
CA ASP A 131 30.68 1.02 17.04
C ASP A 131 31.52 1.78 15.99
N TYR A 132 30.88 2.04 14.85
CA TYR A 132 31.50 2.68 13.69
C TYR A 132 31.46 4.22 13.77
N GLY A 133 31.05 4.79 14.92
CA GLY A 133 30.96 6.23 15.14
C GLY A 133 29.61 6.83 14.74
N ASP A 134 29.50 8.15 14.93
CA ASP A 134 28.25 8.89 14.74
C ASP A 134 28.17 9.52 13.34
N ARG A 135 26.96 9.62 12.80
CA ARG A 135 26.63 10.33 11.55
C ARG A 135 26.71 11.83 11.79
N GLN A 136 27.35 12.57 10.89
CA GLN A 136 27.29 14.03 10.92
C GLN A 136 25.93 14.57 10.47
N VAL A 137 25.30 13.90 9.50
CA VAL A 137 23.95 14.21 9.03
C VAL A 137 23.18 12.90 8.92
N THR A 138 22.03 12.82 9.58
CA THR A 138 21.15 11.63 9.52
C THR A 138 20.24 11.69 8.30
N GLN A 139 19.71 10.53 7.87
CA GLN A 139 18.73 10.51 6.76
C GLN A 139 17.49 11.31 7.13
N GLN A 140 17.05 11.23 8.39
CA GLN A 140 15.92 11.97 8.93
C GLN A 140 16.14 13.50 8.82
N GLN A 141 17.36 13.97 9.10
CA GLN A 141 17.71 15.38 8.91
C GLN A 141 17.68 15.78 7.43
N LEU A 142 18.19 14.96 6.52
CA LEU A 142 18.13 15.25 5.07
C LEU A 142 16.69 15.34 4.59
N GLN A 143 15.86 14.36 4.93
CA GLN A 143 14.45 14.30 4.58
C GLN A 143 13.67 15.49 5.18
N GLN A 144 13.96 15.90 6.42
CA GLN A 144 13.38 17.10 7.02
C GLN A 144 13.76 18.37 6.24
N GLN A 145 15.00 18.50 5.78
CA GLN A 145 15.41 19.66 4.98
C GLN A 145 14.72 19.66 3.62
N ILE A 146 14.57 18.50 2.96
CA ILE A 146 13.80 18.38 1.73
C ILE A 146 12.37 18.87 1.95
N ILE A 147 11.70 18.42 3.01
CA ILE A 147 10.35 18.88 3.37
C ILE A 147 10.30 20.40 3.54
N ARG A 148 11.23 20.98 4.31
CA ARG A 148 11.27 22.43 4.57
C ARG A 148 11.52 23.26 3.31
N ILE A 149 12.36 22.78 2.40
CA ILE A 149 12.71 23.49 1.15
C ILE A 149 11.54 23.46 0.16
N PHE A 150 10.88 22.30 0.03
CA PHE A 150 9.94 22.07 -1.06
C PHE A 150 8.47 22.26 -0.68
N ARG A 151 8.08 22.20 0.60
CA ARG A 151 6.71 22.54 1.05
C ARG A 151 6.57 24.03 1.38
N LYS A 152 6.60 24.87 0.33
CA LYS A 152 6.66 26.34 0.45
C LYS A 152 5.43 27.00 1.10
N ASP A 153 4.27 26.35 1.00
CA ASP A 153 3.01 26.87 1.55
C ASP A 153 2.76 26.44 3.01
N GLY A 154 3.75 25.83 3.65
CA GLY A 154 3.66 25.28 4.99
C GLY A 154 4.04 23.80 5.03
N ILE A 155 4.56 23.36 6.16
CA ILE A 155 5.05 21.98 6.35
C ILE A 155 3.90 20.97 6.28
N ILE A 156 2.75 21.29 6.87
CA ILE A 156 1.58 20.41 6.89
C ILE A 156 0.94 20.40 5.49
N PRO A 157 0.71 19.22 4.88
CA PRO A 157 0.04 19.12 3.59
C PRO A 157 -1.42 19.58 3.69
N THR A 158 -1.97 20.11 2.61
CA THR A 158 -3.37 20.56 2.53
C THR A 158 -4.32 19.44 2.11
N GLN A 159 -3.79 18.33 1.59
CA GLN A 159 -4.51 17.11 1.24
C GLN A 159 -3.54 15.91 1.28
N VAL A 160 -4.03 14.75 1.68
CA VAL A 160 -3.29 13.49 1.64
C VAL A 160 -4.00 12.46 0.76
N ASN A 161 -3.26 11.83 -0.14
CA ASN A 161 -3.71 10.67 -0.91
C ASN A 161 -2.98 9.43 -0.41
N LEU A 162 -3.70 8.36 -0.11
CA LEU A 162 -3.14 7.10 0.36
C LEU A 162 -3.39 6.01 -0.68
N VAL A 163 -2.36 5.28 -1.08
CA VAL A 163 -2.46 4.16 -2.01
C VAL A 163 -1.83 2.95 -1.36
N GLY A 164 -2.56 1.84 -1.31
CA GLY A 164 -2.00 0.64 -0.70
C GLY A 164 -2.70 -0.64 -1.10
N TRP A 165 -1.93 -1.71 -1.12
CA TRP A 165 -2.40 -3.06 -1.43
C TRP A 165 -2.25 -3.97 -0.22
N SER A 166 -3.14 -4.96 -0.06
CA SER A 166 -3.01 -5.97 0.99
C SER A 166 -2.96 -5.34 2.40
N ARG A 167 -1.95 -5.66 3.20
CA ARG A 167 -1.68 -5.01 4.47
C ARG A 167 -1.35 -3.54 4.34
N GLY A 168 -0.74 -3.09 3.24
CA GLY A 168 -0.54 -1.67 2.95
C GLY A 168 -1.86 -0.93 2.77
N GLY A 169 -2.87 -1.57 2.17
CA GLY A 169 -4.24 -1.05 2.11
C GLY A 169 -4.89 -0.89 3.50
N ILE A 170 -4.58 -1.81 4.42
CA ILE A 170 -4.98 -1.66 5.84
C ILE A 170 -4.20 -0.55 6.53
N THR A 171 -2.91 -0.39 6.22
CA THR A 171 -2.13 0.75 6.71
C THR A 171 -2.70 2.08 6.23
N CYS A 172 -3.30 2.16 5.03
CA CYS A 172 -4.07 3.35 4.62
C CYS A 172 -5.20 3.65 5.61
N HIS A 173 -5.95 2.64 6.05
CA HIS A 173 -7.04 2.83 7.02
C HIS A 173 -6.51 3.30 8.37
N MET A 174 -5.46 2.64 8.87
CA MET A 174 -4.85 2.99 10.15
C MET A 174 -4.29 4.42 10.13
N LEU A 175 -3.59 4.79 9.06
CA LEU A 175 -3.01 6.12 8.89
C LEU A 175 -4.08 7.20 8.79
N ALA A 176 -5.15 6.98 8.03
CA ALA A 176 -6.26 7.93 7.94
C ALA A 176 -6.93 8.18 9.31
N ASN A 177 -7.13 7.11 10.10
CA ASN A 177 -7.67 7.23 11.46
C ASN A 177 -6.69 7.91 12.42
N ALA A 178 -5.39 7.62 12.31
CA ALA A 178 -4.37 8.26 13.13
C ALA A 178 -4.25 9.76 12.80
N MET A 179 -4.35 10.14 11.53
CA MET A 179 -4.45 11.55 11.12
C MET A 179 -5.67 12.23 11.76
N LEU A 180 -6.83 11.57 11.78
CA LEU A 180 -8.04 12.11 12.41
C LEU A 180 -7.88 12.33 13.91
N ALA A 181 -7.07 11.51 14.57
CA ALA A 181 -6.76 11.62 16.00
C ALA A 181 -5.65 12.67 16.29
N ASP A 182 -4.79 13.00 15.33
CA ASP A 182 -3.69 13.96 15.51
C ASP A 182 -4.22 15.42 15.42
N PRO A 183 -3.98 16.26 16.45
CA PRO A 183 -4.48 17.64 16.48
C PRO A 183 -4.06 18.53 15.30
N GLN A 184 -2.91 18.25 14.66
CA GLN A 184 -2.38 19.01 13.53
C GLN A 184 -2.90 18.51 12.18
N LEU A 185 -3.34 17.24 12.11
CA LEU A 185 -3.71 16.58 10.86
C LEU A 185 -5.21 16.27 10.73
N LYS A 186 -5.98 16.36 11.82
CA LYS A 186 -7.40 15.95 11.87
C LYS A 186 -8.32 16.62 10.85
N ASP A 187 -7.94 17.82 10.39
CA ASP A 187 -8.71 18.62 9.44
C ASP A 187 -8.23 18.45 7.99
N ILE A 188 -7.16 17.67 7.76
CA ILE A 188 -6.62 17.42 6.43
C ILE A 188 -7.47 16.36 5.72
N PRO A 189 -8.03 16.66 4.53
CA PRO A 189 -8.81 15.70 3.77
C PRO A 189 -7.93 14.56 3.24
N VAL A 190 -8.47 13.35 3.29
CA VAL A 190 -7.81 12.11 2.86
C VAL A 190 -8.58 11.45 1.73
N ASN A 191 -7.90 11.05 0.66
CA ASN A 191 -8.43 10.14 -0.35
C ASN A 191 -7.67 8.81 -0.28
N ILE A 192 -8.37 7.68 -0.47
CA ILE A 192 -7.77 6.35 -0.39
C ILE A 192 -8.04 5.57 -1.68
N PHE A 193 -6.98 5.05 -2.29
CA PHE A 193 -7.05 4.00 -3.31
C PHE A 193 -6.52 2.69 -2.72
N ALA A 194 -7.42 1.77 -2.40
CA ALA A 194 -7.09 0.50 -1.78
C ALA A 194 -7.21 -0.66 -2.78
N ILE A 195 -6.22 -1.54 -2.81
CA ILE A 195 -6.23 -2.74 -3.62
C ILE A 195 -6.28 -3.92 -2.66
N ASP A 196 -7.42 -4.59 -2.63
CA ASP A 196 -7.68 -5.79 -1.84
C ASP A 196 -7.14 -5.73 -0.40
N PRO A 197 -7.58 -4.78 0.44
CA PRO A 197 -7.02 -4.55 1.77
C PRO A 197 -7.27 -5.74 2.70
N VAL A 198 -6.22 -6.39 3.18
CA VAL A 198 -6.28 -7.63 3.97
C VAL A 198 -5.47 -7.45 5.27
N PRO A 199 -6.10 -7.54 6.45
CA PRO A 199 -5.40 -7.38 7.73
C PRO A 199 -4.78 -8.70 8.22
N GLY A 200 -5.11 -9.82 7.61
CA GLY A 200 -4.73 -11.13 8.14
C GLY A 200 -5.63 -11.58 9.31
N PRO A 201 -5.40 -12.80 9.82
CA PRO A 201 -6.23 -13.38 10.86
C PRO A 201 -6.26 -12.54 12.13
N LEU A 202 -7.46 -12.38 12.72
CA LEU A 202 -7.69 -11.73 14.02
C LEU A 202 -7.39 -10.21 14.10
N ASN A 203 -7.09 -9.56 12.98
CA ASN A 203 -6.73 -8.14 12.92
C ASN A 203 -7.88 -7.22 12.44
N PHE A 204 -9.08 -7.38 13.01
CA PHE A 204 -10.28 -6.59 12.64
C PHE A 204 -10.63 -5.54 13.70
N GLN A 205 -9.62 -4.93 14.32
CA GLN A 205 -9.79 -3.84 15.28
C GLN A 205 -10.31 -2.58 14.58
N PRO A 206 -11.03 -1.68 15.28
CA PRO A 206 -11.71 -0.54 14.68
C PRO A 206 -10.85 0.30 13.73
N GLU A 207 -9.61 0.61 14.11
CA GLU A 207 -8.69 1.43 13.33
C GLU A 207 -8.31 0.85 11.96
N LYS A 208 -8.57 -0.45 11.74
CA LYS A 208 -8.31 -1.17 10.49
C LYS A 208 -9.56 -1.34 9.63
N VAL A 209 -10.75 -1.20 10.21
CA VAL A 209 -12.03 -1.58 9.58
C VAL A 209 -13.07 -0.47 9.54
N THR A 210 -12.78 0.68 10.15
CA THR A 210 -13.62 1.88 10.07
C THR A 210 -12.80 3.03 9.49
N LEU A 211 -13.46 4.00 8.85
CA LEU A 211 -12.85 5.23 8.36
C LEU A 211 -13.65 6.43 8.84
N GLY A 212 -12.95 7.41 9.41
CA GLY A 212 -13.58 8.62 9.91
C GLY A 212 -13.85 9.69 8.84
N LYS A 213 -14.44 10.81 9.29
CA LYS A 213 -14.94 11.92 8.45
C LYS A 213 -13.87 12.68 7.65
N ASN A 214 -12.59 12.50 7.96
CA ASN A 214 -11.51 13.11 7.18
C ASN A 214 -11.33 12.41 5.82
N VAL A 215 -11.77 11.16 5.68
CA VAL A 215 -11.76 10.45 4.39
C VAL A 215 -12.89 10.97 3.50
N LYS A 216 -12.54 11.59 2.38
CA LYS A 216 -13.49 12.19 1.43
C LYS A 216 -13.87 11.26 0.30
N GLU A 217 -12.93 10.43 -0.13
CA GLU A 217 -13.16 9.43 -1.16
C GLU A 217 -12.39 8.14 -0.87
N TYR A 218 -13.07 7.01 -1.05
CA TYR A 218 -12.51 5.68 -0.97
C TYR A 218 -12.79 4.95 -2.27
N VAL A 219 -11.73 4.54 -2.97
CA VAL A 219 -11.79 3.71 -4.17
C VAL A 219 -11.12 2.38 -3.87
N GLY A 220 -11.89 1.29 -3.93
CA GLY A 220 -11.44 -0.06 -3.59
C GLY A 220 -11.59 -1.03 -4.75
N PHE A 221 -10.51 -1.72 -5.12
CA PHE A 221 -10.55 -2.84 -6.07
C PHE A 221 -10.34 -4.16 -5.33
N TYR A 222 -11.24 -5.13 -5.51
CA TYR A 222 -11.28 -6.36 -4.71
C TYR A 222 -11.20 -7.61 -5.59
N ALA A 223 -10.33 -8.55 -5.20
CA ALA A 223 -10.11 -9.77 -5.98
C ALA A 223 -11.28 -10.76 -5.83
N LYS A 224 -11.91 -11.19 -6.91
CA LYS A 224 -13.10 -12.05 -6.82
C LYS A 224 -12.77 -13.52 -6.50
N ASP A 225 -11.61 -13.99 -6.93
CA ASP A 225 -11.27 -15.42 -7.00
C ASP A 225 -10.30 -15.89 -5.90
N GLU A 226 -10.00 -15.02 -4.92
CA GLU A 226 -9.19 -15.39 -3.75
C GLU A 226 -9.98 -16.25 -2.74
N ARG A 227 -9.37 -17.33 -2.23
CA ARG A 227 -9.97 -18.30 -1.27
C ARG A 227 -9.01 -18.71 -0.16
N SER A 228 -7.89 -18.02 0.02
CA SER A 228 -6.91 -18.36 1.06
C SER A 228 -7.42 -17.95 2.44
N LYS A 229 -7.33 -18.84 3.41
CA LYS A 229 -7.65 -18.52 4.81
C LYS A 229 -6.74 -17.42 5.31
N GLY A 230 -7.34 -16.43 5.95
CA GLY A 230 -6.64 -15.22 6.40
C GLY A 230 -6.55 -14.11 5.35
N PHE A 231 -7.08 -14.33 4.13
CA PHE A 231 -7.18 -13.31 3.08
C PHE A 231 -8.60 -12.70 2.96
N THR A 232 -9.35 -12.71 4.08
CA THR A 232 -10.61 -11.96 4.19
C THR A 232 -10.30 -10.47 4.06
N CYS A 233 -10.69 -9.86 2.94
CA CYS A 233 -10.47 -8.44 2.71
C CYS A 233 -11.51 -7.58 3.44
N VAL A 234 -11.15 -6.33 3.72
CA VAL A 234 -11.95 -5.38 4.49
C VAL A 234 -12.67 -4.40 3.57
N ILE A 235 -13.98 -4.35 3.71
CA ILE A 235 -14.84 -3.27 3.23
C ILE A 235 -15.07 -2.38 4.47
N PRO A 236 -14.41 -1.21 4.55
CA PRO A 236 -14.50 -0.40 5.76
C PRO A 236 -15.90 0.17 5.91
N THR A 237 -16.35 0.34 7.17
CA THR A 237 -17.49 1.22 7.43
C THR A 237 -17.01 2.66 7.41
N VAL A 238 -17.66 3.52 6.62
CA VAL A 238 -17.24 4.91 6.40
C VAL A 238 -18.20 5.91 7.03
N ALA A 239 -17.75 7.14 7.22
CA ALA A 239 -18.63 8.26 7.57
C ALA A 239 -19.61 8.56 6.42
N ALA A 240 -20.77 9.15 6.74
CA ALA A 240 -21.85 9.35 5.77
C ALA A 240 -21.49 10.30 4.61
N ASP A 241 -20.51 11.19 4.77
CA ASP A 241 -20.03 12.12 3.75
C ASP A 241 -18.90 11.55 2.87
N THR A 242 -18.39 10.36 3.20
CA THR A 242 -17.35 9.69 2.40
C THR A 242 -17.96 9.07 1.15
N LYS A 243 -17.43 9.44 -0.03
CA LYS A 243 -17.77 8.77 -1.28
C LYS A 243 -17.10 7.40 -1.33
N MET A 244 -17.88 6.33 -1.47
CA MET A 244 -17.36 4.97 -1.46
C MET A 244 -17.60 4.28 -2.79
N HIS A 245 -16.51 3.99 -3.50
CA HIS A 245 -16.48 3.33 -4.80
C HIS A 245 -15.77 1.99 -4.65
N ILE A 246 -16.45 0.88 -4.91
CA ILE A 246 -15.85 -0.45 -4.79
C ILE A 246 -16.16 -1.28 -6.03
N PHE A 247 -15.14 -1.98 -6.52
CA PHE A 247 -15.22 -2.70 -7.78
C PHE A 247 -14.61 -4.11 -7.63
N PRO A 248 -15.31 -5.15 -8.10
CA PRO A 248 -14.76 -6.48 -8.19
C PRO A 248 -13.89 -6.62 -9.45
N ILE A 249 -12.79 -7.36 -9.35
CA ILE A 249 -11.95 -7.76 -10.49
C ILE A 249 -11.63 -9.24 -10.38
N SER A 250 -11.73 -9.97 -11.50
CA SER A 250 -11.36 -11.39 -11.54
C SER A 250 -9.87 -11.58 -11.26
N GLY A 251 -9.54 -12.68 -10.59
CA GLY A 251 -8.19 -12.98 -10.14
C GLY A 251 -8.06 -13.13 -8.62
N ARG A 252 -6.86 -13.52 -8.21
CA ARG A 252 -6.46 -13.67 -6.81
C ARG A 252 -5.81 -12.40 -6.29
N HIS A 253 -5.42 -12.43 -5.01
CA HIS A 253 -4.89 -11.28 -4.29
C HIS A 253 -3.77 -10.53 -5.01
N ALA A 254 -2.76 -11.24 -5.52
CA ALA A 254 -1.62 -10.64 -6.23
C ALA A 254 -1.90 -10.35 -7.72
N THR A 255 -2.96 -10.93 -8.29
CA THR A 255 -3.34 -10.70 -9.69
C THR A 255 -3.69 -9.24 -9.96
N LEU A 256 -4.27 -8.56 -8.97
CA LEU A 256 -4.65 -7.14 -9.08
C LEU A 256 -3.45 -6.19 -9.09
N VAL A 257 -2.26 -6.63 -8.62
CA VAL A 257 -1.05 -5.80 -8.52
C VAL A 257 0.09 -6.24 -9.44
N GLY A 258 -0.20 -7.11 -10.42
CA GLY A 258 0.73 -7.43 -11.49
C GLY A 258 1.26 -8.86 -11.50
N ASN A 259 0.76 -9.78 -10.66
CA ASN A 259 1.09 -11.20 -10.84
C ASN A 259 0.16 -11.82 -11.89
N ALA A 260 0.67 -11.98 -13.11
CA ALA A 260 -0.10 -12.51 -14.24
C ALA A 260 -0.08 -14.04 -14.35
N SER A 261 0.48 -14.74 -13.37
CA SER A 261 0.58 -16.20 -13.39
C SER A 261 -0.79 -16.85 -13.48
N ILE A 262 -0.89 -17.97 -14.21
CA ILE A 262 -2.16 -18.69 -14.42
C ILE A 262 -2.85 -19.13 -13.12
N ASP A 263 -2.10 -19.32 -12.04
CA ASP A 263 -2.64 -19.67 -10.73
C ASP A 263 -2.71 -18.51 -9.73
N GLY A 264 -2.28 -17.31 -10.15
CA GLY A 264 -2.26 -16.08 -9.37
C GLY A 264 -1.14 -16.00 -8.33
N SER A 265 -0.16 -16.91 -8.36
CA SER A 265 0.99 -16.94 -7.46
C SER A 265 2.26 -17.30 -8.20
N GLU A 266 2.29 -18.47 -8.83
CA GLU A 266 3.43 -19.08 -9.50
C GLU A 266 3.04 -19.60 -10.89
N GLY A 267 4.02 -19.76 -11.77
CA GLY A 267 3.84 -20.39 -13.09
C GLY A 267 3.86 -19.41 -14.25
N GLU A 268 3.35 -19.86 -15.39
CA GLU A 268 3.40 -19.07 -16.63
C GLU A 268 2.48 -17.85 -16.54
N ASN A 269 3.01 -16.70 -16.93
CA ASN A 269 2.25 -15.47 -17.06
C ASN A 269 1.29 -15.57 -18.25
N ALA A 270 -0.01 -15.42 -18.00
CA ALA A 270 -1.06 -15.48 -19.01
C ALA A 270 -2.23 -14.51 -18.76
N LEU A 271 -2.38 -13.98 -17.54
CA LEU A 271 -3.59 -13.29 -17.08
C LEU A 271 -3.28 -11.85 -16.68
N TYR A 272 -3.01 -11.02 -17.68
CA TYR A 272 -2.49 -9.65 -17.51
C TYR A 272 -3.57 -8.60 -17.28
N ALA A 273 -4.76 -8.81 -17.84
CA ALA A 273 -5.83 -7.81 -17.90
C ALA A 273 -6.26 -7.22 -16.53
N PRO A 274 -6.40 -8.01 -15.45
CA PRO A 274 -6.80 -7.49 -14.13
C PRO A 274 -5.90 -6.36 -13.63
N SER A 275 -4.58 -6.55 -13.61
CA SER A 275 -3.65 -5.55 -13.08
C SER A 275 -3.59 -4.30 -13.95
N ILE A 276 -3.78 -4.44 -15.27
CA ILE A 276 -3.79 -3.32 -16.21
C ILE A 276 -4.98 -2.40 -15.93
N VAL A 277 -6.16 -2.98 -15.73
CA VAL A 277 -7.39 -2.23 -15.39
C VAL A 277 -7.22 -1.51 -14.05
N VAL A 278 -6.76 -2.23 -13.01
CA VAL A 278 -6.55 -1.63 -11.68
C VAL A 278 -5.51 -0.50 -11.74
N ARG A 279 -4.40 -0.71 -12.44
CA ARG A 279 -3.36 0.31 -12.63
C ARG A 279 -3.91 1.56 -13.31
N HIS A 280 -4.66 1.39 -14.39
CA HIS A 280 -5.24 2.52 -15.11
C HIS A 280 -6.11 3.38 -14.18
N PHE A 281 -6.99 2.76 -13.39
CA PHE A 281 -7.86 3.52 -12.48
C PHE A 281 -7.12 4.09 -11.28
N ALA A 282 -6.04 3.46 -10.80
CA ALA A 282 -5.16 4.06 -9.81
C ALA A 282 -4.53 5.36 -10.35
N GLU A 283 -4.00 5.34 -11.58
CA GLU A 283 -3.41 6.51 -12.23
C GLU A 283 -4.44 7.62 -12.49
N VAL A 284 -5.67 7.27 -12.89
CA VAL A 284 -6.79 8.21 -13.08
C VAL A 284 -7.16 8.89 -11.77
N CYS A 285 -7.42 8.11 -10.71
CA CYS A 285 -7.78 8.64 -9.40
C CYS A 285 -6.67 9.53 -8.84
N LEU A 286 -5.41 9.08 -8.88
CA LEU A 286 -4.28 9.84 -8.37
C LEU A 286 -4.08 11.15 -9.13
N THR A 287 -4.18 11.12 -10.47
CA THR A 287 -4.10 12.34 -11.30
C THR A 287 -5.20 13.32 -10.90
N ARG A 288 -6.45 12.85 -10.77
CA ARG A 288 -7.60 13.66 -10.36
C ARG A 288 -7.45 14.23 -8.95
N TRP A 289 -6.80 13.50 -8.06
CA TRP A 289 -6.46 13.96 -6.70
C TRP A 289 -5.21 14.84 -6.64
N GLY A 290 -4.64 15.27 -7.78
CA GLY A 290 -3.55 16.23 -7.84
C GLY A 290 -2.14 15.61 -7.80
N CYS A 291 -2.01 14.30 -8.01
CA CYS A 291 -0.72 13.64 -8.16
C CYS A 291 -0.18 13.81 -9.59
N ASP A 292 1.09 14.18 -9.72
CA ASP A 292 1.77 14.21 -11.02
C ASP A 292 2.50 12.88 -11.25
N LEU A 293 2.10 12.16 -12.31
CA LEU A 293 2.57 10.81 -12.64
C LEU A 293 3.06 10.75 -14.08
N ALA A 294 4.26 10.22 -14.28
CA ALA A 294 4.78 9.80 -15.58
C ALA A 294 4.33 8.39 -15.94
N ASN A 295 4.60 7.96 -17.19
CA ASN A 295 4.40 6.59 -17.67
C ASN A 295 2.99 6.01 -17.45
N LYS A 296 1.96 6.87 -17.47
CA LYS A 296 0.57 6.44 -17.34
C LYS A 296 0.13 5.59 -18.53
N LEU A 297 -0.71 4.59 -18.28
CA LEU A 297 -1.32 3.76 -19.30
C LEU A 297 -2.29 4.56 -20.19
N ALA A 298 -3.02 5.51 -19.59
CA ALA A 298 -3.99 6.37 -20.28
C ALA A 298 -4.92 5.61 -21.24
N LEU A 299 -5.52 4.50 -20.77
CA LEU A 299 -6.40 3.66 -21.56
C LEU A 299 -7.65 4.43 -22.02
N THR A 300 -8.08 4.13 -23.25
CA THR A 300 -9.38 4.54 -23.79
C THR A 300 -10.49 3.60 -23.33
N ASP A 301 -11.76 4.05 -23.39
CA ASP A 301 -12.92 3.19 -23.08
C ASP A 301 -12.93 1.89 -23.92
N ALA A 302 -12.51 1.96 -25.19
CA ALA A 302 -12.38 0.78 -26.05
C ALA A 302 -11.33 -0.22 -25.54
N GLN A 303 -10.19 0.27 -25.04
CA GLN A 303 -9.16 -0.60 -24.44
C GLN A 303 -9.62 -1.19 -23.11
N ILE A 304 -10.31 -0.40 -22.27
CA ILE A 304 -10.90 -0.90 -21.02
C ILE A 304 -11.88 -2.04 -21.33
N THR A 305 -12.77 -1.85 -22.32
CA THR A 305 -13.69 -2.90 -22.79
C THR A 305 -12.96 -4.11 -23.37
N GLY A 306 -11.84 -3.91 -24.06
CA GLY A 306 -10.96 -4.99 -24.50
C GLY A 306 -10.47 -5.85 -23.33
N TYR A 307 -9.88 -5.23 -22.30
CA TYR A 307 -9.38 -5.97 -21.13
C TYR A 307 -10.49 -6.67 -20.33
N HIS A 308 -11.68 -6.08 -20.22
CA HIS A 308 -12.80 -6.78 -19.59
C HIS A 308 -13.32 -7.95 -20.44
N THR A 309 -13.26 -7.84 -21.77
CA THR A 309 -13.54 -8.96 -22.67
C THR A 309 -12.53 -10.08 -22.49
N ASP A 310 -11.23 -9.75 -22.38
CA ASP A 310 -10.18 -10.73 -22.10
C ASP A 310 -10.43 -11.44 -20.75
N ILE A 311 -10.79 -10.67 -19.71
CA ILE A 311 -11.16 -11.22 -18.40
C ILE A 311 -12.33 -12.20 -18.52
N ALA A 312 -13.35 -11.88 -19.31
CA ALA A 312 -14.52 -12.74 -19.51
C ALA A 312 -14.18 -13.99 -20.32
N ASN A 313 -13.34 -13.89 -21.34
CA ASN A 313 -12.87 -15.02 -22.14
C ASN A 313 -12.04 -16.01 -21.30
N ASP A 314 -11.31 -15.51 -20.31
CA ASP A 314 -10.50 -16.31 -19.37
C ASP A 314 -11.22 -16.66 -18.06
N ALA A 315 -12.55 -16.51 -17.98
CA ALA A 315 -13.34 -16.74 -16.76
C ALA A 315 -13.11 -18.12 -16.12
N ASP A 316 -12.93 -19.16 -16.94
CA ASP A 316 -12.64 -20.51 -16.44
C ASP A 316 -11.28 -20.61 -15.76
N LYS A 317 -10.26 -19.90 -16.26
CA LYS A 317 -8.93 -19.85 -15.65
C LYS A 317 -8.97 -19.17 -14.29
N TYR A 318 -9.69 -18.04 -14.18
CA TYR A 318 -9.89 -17.37 -12.88
C TYR A 318 -10.70 -18.21 -11.90
N THR A 319 -11.72 -18.92 -12.37
CA THR A 319 -12.48 -19.85 -11.53
C THR A 319 -11.59 -21.01 -11.05
N ALA A 320 -10.69 -21.52 -11.89
CA ALA A 320 -9.73 -22.54 -11.51
C ALA A 320 -8.76 -22.05 -10.41
N MET A 321 -8.39 -20.77 -10.39
CA MET A 321 -7.54 -20.18 -9.34
C MET A 321 -8.10 -20.34 -7.93
N ARG A 322 -9.43 -20.44 -7.75
CA ARG A 322 -10.07 -20.57 -6.43
C ARG A 322 -9.60 -21.81 -5.64
N ARG A 323 -9.07 -22.81 -6.34
CA ARG A 323 -8.51 -24.04 -5.75
C ARG A 323 -7.05 -23.90 -5.32
N LYS A 324 -6.41 -22.78 -5.66
CA LYS A 324 -5.02 -22.45 -5.35
C LYS A 324 -5.02 -21.45 -4.21
N THR A 325 -4.35 -21.79 -3.11
CA THR A 325 -4.39 -20.99 -1.88
C THR A 325 -2.99 -20.83 -1.33
N TYR A 326 -2.68 -19.65 -0.77
CA TYR A 326 -1.41 -19.40 -0.08
C TYR A 326 -1.32 -20.15 1.27
N SER A 327 -2.46 -20.56 1.81
CA SER A 327 -2.57 -21.24 3.10
C SER A 327 -3.49 -22.46 2.97
N ILE A 328 -4.67 -22.42 3.60
CA ILE A 328 -5.74 -23.41 3.46
C ILE A 328 -6.96 -22.76 2.83
N HIS A 329 -7.79 -23.53 2.13
CA HIS A 329 -9.00 -23.02 1.49
C HIS A 329 -10.05 -22.54 2.51
N GLU A 330 -10.60 -21.35 2.26
CA GLU A 330 -11.67 -20.70 3.01
C GLU A 330 -12.64 -20.02 2.02
N SER A 331 -13.91 -20.36 2.14
CA SER A 331 -15.01 -19.79 1.36
C SER A 331 -16.26 -19.68 2.22
N THR A 332 -17.27 -18.96 1.74
CA THR A 332 -18.63 -19.12 2.26
C THR A 332 -19.25 -20.40 1.67
N GLY A 333 -20.38 -20.87 2.22
CA GLY A 333 -21.02 -22.14 1.82
C GLY A 333 -21.45 -22.29 0.35
N LYS A 334 -21.15 -21.32 -0.52
CA LYS A 334 -21.38 -21.33 -1.98
C LYS A 334 -20.10 -21.15 -2.81
N ASP A 335 -18.93 -21.41 -2.22
CA ASP A 335 -17.62 -21.11 -2.81
C ASP A 335 -17.45 -19.63 -3.20
N GLU A 336 -18.07 -18.71 -2.45
CA GLU A 336 -17.81 -17.28 -2.61
C GLU A 336 -16.65 -16.84 -1.73
N ARG A 337 -15.96 -15.78 -2.16
CA ARG A 337 -14.93 -15.16 -1.34
C ARG A 337 -15.58 -14.65 -0.05
N LYS A 338 -14.92 -14.93 1.07
CA LYS A 338 -15.25 -14.32 2.35
C LYS A 338 -14.64 -12.92 2.44
N VAL A 339 -15.45 -11.95 2.84
CA VAL A 339 -15.04 -10.57 3.07
C VAL A 339 -15.50 -10.11 4.45
N SER A 340 -15.05 -8.93 4.89
CA SER A 340 -15.50 -8.31 6.14
C SER A 340 -16.12 -6.94 5.85
N LEU A 341 -17.36 -6.71 6.27
CA LEU A 341 -17.94 -5.38 6.35
C LEU A 341 -17.72 -4.85 7.77
N GLY A 342 -16.80 -3.90 7.93
CA GLY A 342 -16.27 -3.57 9.25
C GLY A 342 -15.61 -4.82 9.86
N LYS A 343 -16.13 -5.28 11.01
CA LYS A 343 -15.69 -6.52 11.69
C LYS A 343 -16.54 -7.76 11.37
N GLU A 344 -17.63 -7.60 10.63
CA GLU A 344 -18.59 -8.67 10.37
C GLU A 344 -18.24 -9.42 9.09
N GLY A 345 -18.08 -10.73 9.18
CA GLY A 345 -17.89 -11.58 8.01
C GLY A 345 -19.13 -11.61 7.10
N LYS A 346 -18.94 -11.44 5.80
CA LYS A 346 -19.97 -11.45 4.76
C LYS A 346 -19.51 -12.25 3.54
N ALA A 347 -20.47 -12.68 2.74
CA ALA A 347 -20.20 -13.15 1.39
C ALA A 347 -19.89 -11.97 0.46
N PHE A 348 -18.99 -12.18 -0.50
CA PHE A 348 -18.60 -11.16 -1.48
C PHE A 348 -19.80 -10.54 -2.21
N SER A 349 -20.79 -11.35 -2.56
CA SER A 349 -22.02 -10.92 -3.26
C SER A 349 -23.01 -10.16 -2.37
N GLU A 350 -22.85 -10.20 -1.04
CA GLU A 350 -23.70 -9.44 -0.11
C GLU A 350 -23.28 -7.96 0.00
N ILE A 351 -22.11 -7.59 -0.53
CA ILE A 351 -21.61 -6.22 -0.49
C ILE A 351 -22.23 -5.41 -1.64
N VAL A 352 -23.46 -4.97 -1.39
CA VAL A 352 -24.27 -4.12 -2.27
C VAL A 352 -25.02 -3.08 -1.43
N GLY A 353 -25.52 -2.01 -2.05
CA GLY A 353 -26.37 -1.02 -1.40
C GLY A 353 -26.07 0.43 -1.76
N VAL A 354 -26.95 1.33 -1.34
CA VAL A 354 -26.93 2.77 -1.67
C VAL A 354 -25.74 3.52 -1.08
N GLN A 355 -25.06 2.93 -0.10
CA GLN A 355 -23.82 3.46 0.48
C GLN A 355 -22.63 3.37 -0.49
N TYR A 356 -22.74 2.54 -1.53
CA TYR A 356 -21.73 2.41 -2.57
C TYR A 356 -22.18 3.14 -3.83
N ASN A 357 -21.23 3.72 -4.54
CA ASN A 357 -21.43 4.25 -5.88
C ASN A 357 -20.43 3.58 -6.82
N PRO A 358 -20.85 2.63 -7.67
CA PRO A 358 -22.23 2.24 -7.96
C PRO A 358 -22.84 1.33 -6.89
N SER A 359 -24.17 1.36 -6.74
CA SER A 359 -24.87 0.63 -5.67
C SER A 359 -24.86 -0.89 -5.82
N VAL A 360 -24.47 -1.40 -6.99
CA VAL A 360 -24.23 -2.82 -7.25
C VAL A 360 -22.97 -3.35 -6.57
N GLY A 361 -22.10 -2.47 -6.05
CA GLY A 361 -20.96 -2.84 -5.20
C GLY A 361 -20.09 -3.95 -5.80
N LEU A 362 -19.80 -4.98 -5.01
CA LEU A 362 -18.96 -6.10 -5.43
C LEU A 362 -19.66 -7.12 -6.34
N THR A 363 -20.93 -6.89 -6.69
CA THR A 363 -21.62 -7.68 -7.74
C THR A 363 -21.54 -7.02 -9.12
N ALA A 364 -20.86 -5.87 -9.23
CA ALA A 364 -20.72 -5.15 -10.47
C ALA A 364 -20.10 -5.99 -11.60
N ASP A 365 -20.64 -5.79 -12.80
CA ASP A 365 -20.12 -6.38 -14.04
C ASP A 365 -19.99 -5.28 -15.10
N TYR A 366 -18.76 -4.98 -15.48
CA TYR A 366 -18.45 -3.94 -16.45
C TYR A 366 -19.00 -4.25 -17.84
N LEU A 367 -19.03 -5.50 -18.29
CA LEU A 367 -19.54 -5.83 -19.62
C LEU A 367 -21.06 -5.63 -19.72
N SER A 368 -21.76 -5.80 -18.60
CA SER A 368 -23.19 -5.49 -18.49
C SER A 368 -23.47 -3.98 -18.37
N ASN A 369 -22.53 -3.20 -17.84
CA ASN A 369 -22.65 -1.75 -17.73
C ASN A 369 -21.27 -1.05 -17.88
N GLN A 370 -20.96 -0.57 -19.09
CA GLN A 370 -19.66 0.06 -19.37
C GLN A 370 -19.50 1.44 -18.72
N GLN A 371 -20.57 2.02 -18.15
CA GLN A 371 -20.52 3.28 -17.39
C GLN A 371 -20.12 3.08 -15.93
N LEU A 372 -19.85 1.83 -15.50
CA LEU A 372 -19.55 1.48 -14.11
C LEU A 372 -18.44 2.34 -13.49
N TYR A 373 -17.42 2.66 -14.27
CA TYR A 373 -16.25 3.42 -13.81
C TYR A 373 -16.38 4.94 -14.00
N ASP A 374 -17.44 5.46 -14.61
CA ASP A 374 -17.58 6.90 -14.88
C ASP A 374 -17.58 7.72 -13.58
N VAL A 375 -17.97 7.10 -12.46
CA VAL A 375 -17.97 7.72 -11.13
C VAL A 375 -16.56 7.99 -10.57
N ILE A 376 -15.53 7.31 -11.10
CA ILE A 376 -14.13 7.47 -10.69
C ILE A 376 -13.24 8.07 -11.80
N LYS A 377 -13.80 8.41 -12.97
CA LYS A 377 -13.08 9.11 -14.04
C LYS A 377 -12.80 10.57 -13.69
#